data_AF-A0AA36DGP7-F1
#
_entry.id   AF-A0AA36DGP7-F1
#
_cell.length_a   1.000
_cell.length_b   1.000
_cell.length_c   1.000
_cell.angle_alpha   90.00
_cell.angle_beta   90.00
_cell.angle_gamma   90.00
#
_symmetry.space_group_name_H-M   'P 1'
#
loop_
_entity.id
_entity.type
_entity.pdbx_description
1 polymer ?
#
loop_
_entity_poly.entity_id
_entity_poly.type
_entity_poly.pdbx_seq_one_letter_code
_entity_poly.pdbx_strand_id
1 'polypeptide(L)'
;MKAVERADELDPVNGEVLKQCTILAGVIAEAGHVNEKTFLANNFKAYLDAAVAVSPADPVLLHMRGRFIYQLTMLTADERDATRFLDEMSEPSLQLALVDLTKAYEQEPTAIDNLLYMARCLEGIGERDKARDCLQQIDGLAPNDGADEWHAREAADMLAKMGPPPAAPPQPDQQQQQQ
;
A
#
# COMPACT_ATOMS: atom_id res chain seq x y z
N MET A 1 -4.26 -18.54 -18.07
CA MET A 1 -3.56 -17.82 -19.16
C MET A 1 -4.51 -17.31 -20.24
N LYS A 2 -5.34 -18.14 -20.90
CA LYS A 2 -6.27 -17.71 -21.97
C LYS A 2 -7.35 -16.67 -21.64
N ALA A 3 -7.56 -16.32 -20.37
CA ALA A 3 -8.56 -15.32 -19.99
C ALA A 3 -7.99 -13.89 -19.98
N VAL A 4 -6.68 -13.73 -19.72
CA VAL A 4 -6.00 -12.43 -19.67
C VAL A 4 -5.67 -11.94 -21.08
N GLU A 5 -5.20 -12.84 -21.96
CA GLU A 5 -4.92 -12.54 -23.38
C GLU A 5 -6.16 -12.11 -24.17
N ARG A 6 -7.37 -12.44 -23.67
CA ARG A 6 -8.64 -12.13 -24.33
C ARG A 6 -9.26 -10.81 -23.86
N ALA A 7 -8.73 -10.23 -22.79
CA ALA A 7 -9.14 -8.92 -22.32
C ALA A 7 -8.63 -7.81 -23.26
N ASP A 8 -7.47 -7.98 -23.90
CA ASP A 8 -6.92 -7.09 -24.93
C ASP A 8 -7.80 -6.99 -26.19
N GLU A 9 -8.65 -8.00 -26.46
CA GLU A 9 -9.62 -7.98 -27.57
C GLU A 9 -10.92 -7.23 -27.22
N LEU A 10 -11.14 -6.90 -25.95
CA LEU A 10 -12.37 -6.28 -25.45
C LEU A 10 -12.08 -4.89 -24.90
N ASP A 11 -12.09 -3.91 -25.80
CA ASP A 11 -12.06 -2.47 -25.52
C ASP A 11 -10.90 -2.04 -24.57
N PRO A 12 -9.74 -1.60 -25.09
CA PRO A 12 -8.56 -1.21 -24.30
C PRO A 12 -8.78 0.00 -23.35
N VAL A 13 -10.02 0.47 -23.20
CA VAL A 13 -10.45 1.64 -22.44
C VAL A 13 -11.34 1.28 -21.24
N ASN A 14 -11.52 0.00 -20.90
CA ASN A 14 -12.29 -0.36 -19.71
C ASN A 14 -11.40 -0.42 -18.45
N GLY A 15 -11.32 0.69 -17.72
CA GLY A 15 -10.57 0.79 -16.45
C GLY A 15 -10.92 -0.28 -15.42
N GLU A 16 -12.15 -0.82 -15.44
CA GLU A 16 -12.56 -1.93 -14.54
C GLU A 16 -11.90 -3.25 -14.94
N VAL A 17 -11.74 -3.52 -16.24
CA VAL A 17 -11.04 -4.73 -16.73
C VAL A 17 -9.56 -4.66 -16.38
N LEU A 18 -8.93 -3.48 -16.56
CA LEU A 18 -7.55 -3.26 -16.15
C LEU A 18 -7.36 -3.43 -14.64
N LYS A 19 -8.32 -2.96 -13.84
CA LYS A 19 -8.34 -3.15 -12.38
C LYS A 19 -8.44 -4.63 -12.00
N GLN A 20 -9.33 -5.38 -12.64
CA GLN A 20 -9.46 -6.84 -12.42
C GLN A 20 -8.19 -7.60 -12.81
N CYS A 21 -7.54 -7.24 -13.92
CA CYS A 21 -6.26 -7.81 -14.33
C CYS A 21 -5.14 -7.49 -13.32
N THR A 22 -5.14 -6.28 -12.76
CA THR A 22 -4.19 -5.85 -11.72
C THR A 22 -4.38 -6.68 -10.43
N ILE A 23 -5.61 -6.79 -9.94
CA ILE A 23 -5.95 -7.64 -8.77
C ILE A 23 -5.48 -9.08 -8.99
N LEU A 24 -5.82 -9.65 -10.14
CA LEU A 24 -5.49 -11.04 -10.46
C LEU A 24 -3.98 -11.26 -10.56
N ALA A 25 -3.24 -10.35 -11.18
CA ALA A 25 -1.79 -10.44 -11.26
C ALA A 25 -1.13 -10.29 -9.87
N GLY A 26 -1.67 -9.46 -8.98
CA GLY A 26 -1.22 -9.35 -7.58
C GLY A 26 -1.39 -10.66 -6.80
N VAL A 27 -2.56 -11.28 -6.89
CA VAL A 27 -2.84 -12.57 -6.23
C VAL A 27 -1.92 -13.69 -6.75
N ILE A 28 -1.66 -13.74 -8.06
CA ILE A 28 -0.78 -14.76 -8.64
C ILE A 28 0.68 -14.50 -8.27
N ALA A 29 1.12 -13.24 -8.19
CA ALA A 29 2.47 -12.89 -7.75
C ALA A 29 2.74 -13.31 -6.29
N GLU A 30 1.73 -13.27 -5.42
CA GLU A 30 1.85 -13.77 -4.04
C GLU A 30 2.05 -15.30 -3.97
N ALA A 31 1.56 -16.05 -4.97
CA ALA A 31 1.57 -17.51 -5.01
C ALA A 31 2.69 -18.17 -5.86
N GLY A 32 3.44 -17.41 -6.67
CA GLY A 32 4.42 -17.94 -7.64
C GLY A 32 5.86 -18.12 -7.15
N HIS A 33 6.67 -18.89 -7.90
CA HIS A 33 8.14 -18.96 -7.71
C HIS A 33 8.82 -17.65 -8.21
N VAL A 34 10.06 -17.37 -7.76
CA VAL A 34 10.80 -16.10 -8.03
C VAL A 34 10.82 -15.69 -9.52
N ASN A 35 10.96 -16.65 -10.44
CA ASN A 35 10.99 -16.36 -11.88
C ASN A 35 9.60 -16.00 -12.46
N GLU A 36 8.53 -16.58 -11.94
CA GLU A 36 7.15 -16.27 -12.35
C GLU A 36 6.70 -14.93 -11.77
N LYS A 37 7.08 -14.65 -10.52
CA LYS A 37 6.84 -13.36 -9.85
C LYS A 37 7.33 -12.17 -10.67
N THR A 38 8.48 -12.35 -11.30
CA THR A 38 9.17 -11.32 -12.06
C THR A 38 8.42 -10.98 -13.37
N PHE A 39 8.00 -12.00 -14.14
CA PHE A 39 7.16 -11.79 -15.34
C PHE A 39 5.77 -11.23 -15.01
N LEU A 40 5.18 -11.66 -13.89
CA LEU A 40 3.89 -11.18 -13.44
C LEU A 40 3.94 -9.74 -12.92
N ALA A 41 5.00 -9.34 -12.23
CA ALA A 41 5.23 -7.96 -11.80
C ALA A 41 5.32 -6.98 -12.98
N ASN A 42 5.90 -7.44 -14.10
CA ASN A 42 5.96 -6.69 -15.36
C ASN A 42 4.58 -6.37 -15.92
N ASN A 43 3.78 -7.42 -16.12
CA ASN A 43 2.42 -7.26 -16.65
C ASN A 43 1.54 -6.48 -15.67
N PHE A 44 1.67 -6.75 -14.37
CA PHE A 44 0.99 -6.00 -13.32
C PHE A 44 1.28 -4.50 -13.43
N LYS A 45 2.55 -4.11 -13.55
CA LYS A 45 2.93 -2.70 -13.69
C LYS A 45 2.32 -2.08 -14.94
N ALA A 46 2.41 -2.74 -16.08
CA ALA A 46 1.85 -2.23 -17.33
C ALA A 46 0.34 -2.00 -17.24
N TYR A 47 -0.41 -2.95 -16.68
CA TYR A 47 -1.85 -2.80 -16.49
C TYR A 47 -2.20 -1.73 -15.47
N LEU A 48 -1.46 -1.67 -14.37
CA LEU A 48 -1.67 -0.67 -13.33
C LEU A 48 -1.39 0.74 -13.84
N ASP A 49 -0.31 0.95 -14.58
CA ASP A 49 0.02 2.25 -15.18
C ASP A 49 -1.07 2.69 -16.17
N ALA A 50 -1.55 1.77 -17.01
CA ALA A 50 -2.66 2.03 -17.92
C ALA A 50 -3.97 2.36 -17.16
N ALA A 51 -4.28 1.60 -16.11
CA ALA A 51 -5.48 1.82 -15.29
C ALA A 51 -5.44 3.18 -14.59
N VAL A 52 -4.30 3.54 -14.01
CA VAL A 52 -4.12 4.84 -13.33
C VAL A 52 -4.14 5.99 -14.33
N ALA A 53 -3.67 5.80 -15.56
CA ALA A 53 -3.78 6.82 -16.60
C ALA A 53 -5.25 7.12 -16.97
N VAL A 54 -6.13 6.11 -16.92
CA VAL A 54 -7.56 6.26 -17.17
C VAL A 54 -8.31 6.82 -15.95
N SER A 55 -7.99 6.32 -14.75
CA SER A 55 -8.69 6.66 -13.50
C SER A 55 -7.70 7.07 -12.40
N PRO A 56 -7.06 8.25 -12.50
CA PRO A 56 -5.95 8.64 -11.62
C PRO A 56 -6.34 8.92 -10.16
N ALA A 57 -7.64 9.03 -9.88
CA ALA A 57 -8.18 9.29 -8.55
C ALA A 57 -8.93 8.07 -7.95
N ASP A 58 -8.94 6.91 -8.64
CA ASP A 58 -9.56 5.71 -8.07
C ASP A 58 -8.74 5.24 -6.85
N PRO A 59 -9.36 5.15 -5.66
CA PRO A 59 -8.64 4.81 -4.43
C PRO A 59 -8.03 3.42 -4.45
N VAL A 60 -8.64 2.46 -5.15
CA VAL A 60 -8.14 1.10 -5.24
C VAL A 60 -6.90 1.05 -6.13
N LEU A 61 -6.90 1.77 -7.25
CA LEU A 61 -5.72 1.86 -8.13
C LEU A 61 -4.56 2.58 -7.45
N LEU A 62 -4.85 3.67 -6.73
CA LEU A 62 -3.86 4.39 -5.92
C LEU A 62 -3.28 3.50 -4.82
N HIS A 63 -4.14 2.79 -4.08
CA HIS A 63 -3.72 1.80 -3.08
C HIS A 63 -2.80 0.73 -3.70
N MET A 64 -3.21 0.13 -4.83
CA MET A 64 -2.43 -0.90 -5.52
C MET A 64 -1.05 -0.40 -5.95
N ARG A 65 -0.96 0.83 -6.47
CA ARG A 65 0.32 1.41 -6.86
C ARG A 65 1.21 1.70 -5.66
N GLY A 66 0.65 2.26 -4.60
CA GLY A 66 1.37 2.45 -3.34
C GLY A 66 1.91 1.14 -2.77
N ARG A 67 1.07 0.10 -2.71
CA ARG A 67 1.44 -1.25 -2.27
C ARG A 67 2.53 -1.87 -3.14
N PHE A 68 2.43 -1.75 -4.45
CA PHE A 68 3.44 -2.26 -5.38
C PHE A 68 4.80 -1.58 -5.18
N ILE A 69 4.82 -0.25 -5.07
CA ILE A 69 6.06 0.51 -4.79
C ILE A 69 6.64 0.06 -3.44
N TYR A 70 5.82 -0.07 -2.39
CA TYR A 70 6.28 -0.60 -1.10
C TYR A 70 6.93 -1.98 -1.25
N GLN A 71 6.31 -2.91 -1.97
CA GLN A 71 6.87 -4.25 -2.18
C GLN A 71 8.23 -4.20 -2.90
N LEU A 72 8.40 -3.30 -3.89
CA LEU A 72 9.68 -3.10 -4.56
C LEU A 72 10.77 -2.60 -3.61
N THR A 73 10.43 -1.78 -2.60
CA THR A 73 11.39 -1.36 -1.56
C THR A 73 11.83 -2.48 -0.62
N MET A 74 11.04 -3.56 -0.52
CA MET A 74 11.32 -4.70 0.36
C MET A 74 12.14 -5.80 -0.32
N LEU A 75 12.42 -5.68 -1.63
CA LEU A 75 13.21 -6.66 -2.37
C LEU A 75 14.66 -6.70 -1.91
N THR A 76 15.22 -7.90 -1.82
CA THR A 76 16.65 -8.11 -1.61
C THR A 76 17.47 -7.63 -2.82
N ALA A 77 18.80 -7.55 -2.69
CA ALA A 77 19.66 -7.16 -3.81
C ALA A 77 19.50 -8.11 -5.01
N ASP A 78 19.47 -9.42 -4.75
CA ASP A 78 19.33 -10.46 -5.79
C ASP A 78 17.97 -10.36 -6.50
N GLU A 79 16.90 -10.05 -5.78
CA GLU A 79 15.56 -9.86 -6.36
C GLU A 79 15.46 -8.55 -7.16
N ARG A 80 16.19 -7.49 -6.76
CA ARG A 80 16.22 -6.23 -7.51
C ARG A 80 16.92 -6.37 -8.86
N ASP A 81 17.96 -7.19 -8.96
CA ASP A 81 18.58 -7.49 -10.24
C ASP A 81 17.62 -8.22 -11.19
N ALA A 82 16.72 -9.06 -10.66
CA ALA A 82 15.69 -9.73 -11.44
C ALA A 82 14.59 -8.76 -11.92
N THR A 83 14.37 -7.63 -11.24
CA THR A 83 13.35 -6.62 -11.62
C THR A 83 13.91 -5.44 -12.41
N ARG A 84 15.18 -5.49 -12.84
CA ARG A 84 15.85 -4.42 -13.62
C ARG A 84 15.11 -3.96 -14.87
N PHE A 85 14.30 -4.80 -15.50
CA PHE A 85 13.48 -4.37 -16.64
C PHE A 85 12.39 -3.35 -16.27
N LEU A 86 12.12 -3.12 -14.97
CA LEU A 86 11.25 -2.05 -14.50
C LEU A 86 11.95 -0.67 -14.53
N ASP A 87 13.16 -0.59 -15.09
CA ASP A 87 14.13 0.52 -15.17
C ASP A 87 13.57 1.90 -15.57
N GLU A 88 12.33 2.00 -16.06
CA GLU A 88 11.67 3.29 -16.31
C GLU A 88 11.08 3.93 -15.03
N MET A 89 11.00 3.20 -13.92
CA MET A 89 10.60 3.77 -12.63
C MET A 89 11.76 4.51 -11.96
N SER A 90 11.47 5.73 -11.49
CA SER A 90 12.27 6.38 -10.44
C SER A 90 12.50 5.38 -9.30
N GLU A 91 13.69 5.38 -8.69
CA GLU A 91 14.02 4.41 -7.62
C GLU A 91 12.88 4.30 -6.60
N PRO A 92 12.33 3.09 -6.38
CA PRO A 92 11.19 2.92 -5.48
C PRO A 92 11.59 3.33 -4.07
N SER A 93 10.71 4.08 -3.40
CA SER A 93 10.92 4.54 -2.03
C SER A 93 9.62 4.50 -1.24
N LEU A 94 9.75 4.40 0.08
CA LEU A 94 8.60 4.41 1.00
C LEU A 94 7.85 5.74 0.91
N GLN A 95 8.55 6.84 0.66
CA GLN A 95 7.96 8.15 0.43
C GLN A 95 7.10 8.17 -0.85
N LEU A 96 7.59 7.56 -1.93
CA LEU A 96 6.83 7.47 -3.18
C LEU A 96 5.58 6.60 -3.01
N ALA A 97 5.67 5.49 -2.28
CA ALA A 97 4.51 4.68 -1.92
C ALA A 97 3.46 5.50 -1.12
N LEU A 98 3.91 6.29 -0.14
CA LEU A 98 3.04 7.13 0.69
C LEU A 98 2.26 8.18 -0.11
N VAL A 99 2.80 8.69 -1.22
CA VAL A 99 2.09 9.66 -2.06
C VAL A 99 0.75 9.11 -2.52
N ASP A 100 0.72 7.87 -3.02
CA ASP A 100 -0.51 7.27 -3.52
C ASP A 100 -1.39 6.70 -2.41
N LEU A 101 -0.79 6.08 -1.39
CA LEU A 101 -1.54 5.58 -0.24
C LEU A 101 -2.27 6.71 0.50
N THR A 102 -1.66 7.89 0.59
CA THR A 102 -2.31 9.08 1.20
C THR A 102 -3.47 9.58 0.33
N LYS A 103 -3.31 9.61 -0.99
CA LYS A 103 -4.42 9.98 -1.89
C LYS A 103 -5.56 8.97 -1.84
N ALA A 104 -5.25 7.67 -1.75
CA ALA A 104 -6.27 6.64 -1.55
C ALA A 104 -7.01 6.85 -0.22
N TYR A 105 -6.27 7.16 0.85
CA TYR A 105 -6.83 7.46 2.17
C TYR A 105 -7.76 8.68 2.17
N GLU A 106 -7.42 9.73 1.43
CA GLU A 106 -8.27 10.93 1.29
C GLU A 106 -9.64 10.63 0.67
N GLN A 107 -9.74 9.56 -0.13
CA GLN A 107 -11.00 9.13 -0.75
C GLN A 107 -11.73 8.08 0.10
N GLU A 108 -11.00 7.14 0.69
CA GLU A 108 -11.55 6.04 1.50
C GLU A 108 -10.75 5.87 2.81
N PRO A 109 -11.07 6.64 3.86
CA PRO A 109 -10.31 6.66 5.10
C PRO A 109 -10.56 5.43 6.00
N THR A 110 -11.50 4.57 5.62
CA THR A 110 -11.83 3.34 6.38
C THR A 110 -11.22 2.07 5.78
N ALA A 111 -10.48 2.18 4.66
CA ALA A 111 -9.75 1.07 4.07
C ALA A 111 -8.61 0.59 4.99
N ILE A 112 -8.86 -0.52 5.71
CA ILE A 112 -7.94 -1.09 6.70
C ILE A 112 -6.61 -1.49 6.06
N ASP A 113 -6.65 -2.09 4.87
CA ASP A 113 -5.46 -2.48 4.11
C ASP A 113 -4.58 -1.26 3.78
N ASN A 114 -5.18 -0.17 3.30
CA ASN A 114 -4.47 1.05 2.94
C ASN A 114 -3.82 1.70 4.16
N LEU A 115 -4.57 1.82 5.26
CA LEU A 115 -4.03 2.33 6.54
C LEU A 115 -2.84 1.49 7.04
N LEU A 116 -2.89 0.16 6.89
CA LEU A 116 -1.81 -0.72 7.32
C LEU A 116 -0.54 -0.49 6.49
N TYR A 117 -0.66 -0.35 5.16
CA TYR A 117 0.49 -0.04 4.31
C TYR A 117 1.03 1.37 4.55
N MET A 118 0.16 2.35 4.86
CA MET A 118 0.61 3.68 5.32
C MET A 118 1.44 3.56 6.60
N ALA A 119 0.95 2.82 7.60
CA ALA A 119 1.65 2.62 8.87
C ALA A 119 3.04 1.97 8.65
N ARG A 120 3.12 0.94 7.80
CA ARG A 120 4.40 0.28 7.44
C ARG A 120 5.38 1.26 6.80
N CYS A 121 4.91 2.08 5.84
CA CYS A 121 5.77 3.06 5.20
C CYS A 121 6.24 4.14 6.18
N LEU A 122 5.32 4.67 7.01
CA LEU A 122 5.61 5.69 8.02
C LEU A 122 6.61 5.18 9.06
N GLU A 123 6.45 3.94 9.55
CA GLU A 123 7.42 3.33 10.45
C GLU A 123 8.79 3.20 9.78
N GLY A 124 8.84 2.71 8.53
CA GLY A 124 10.08 2.51 7.79
C GLY A 124 10.86 3.80 7.50
N ILE A 125 10.20 4.96 7.42
CA ILE A 125 10.85 6.27 7.30
C ILE A 125 11.11 6.97 8.64
N GLY A 126 10.76 6.33 9.76
CA GLY A 126 10.98 6.85 11.11
C GLY A 126 9.88 7.77 11.66
N GLU A 127 8.77 7.94 10.95
CA GLU A 127 7.60 8.73 11.35
C GLU A 127 6.68 7.92 12.29
N ARG A 128 7.25 7.47 13.41
CA ARG A 128 6.65 6.47 14.30
C ARG A 128 5.32 6.91 14.93
N ASP A 129 5.17 8.19 15.23
CA ASP A 129 3.93 8.74 15.80
C ASP A 129 2.79 8.66 14.77
N LYS A 130 3.04 9.08 13.53
CA LYS A 130 2.04 8.95 12.45
C LYS A 130 1.72 7.49 12.13
N ALA A 131 2.72 6.61 12.17
CA ALA A 131 2.49 5.17 12.00
C ALA A 131 1.55 4.63 13.08
N ARG A 132 1.78 5.03 14.34
CA ARG A 132 0.90 4.68 15.47
C ARG A 132 -0.52 5.20 15.27
N ASP A 133 -0.68 6.44 14.80
CA ASP A 133 -2.01 7.02 14.56
C ASP A 133 -2.81 6.18 13.55
N CYS A 134 -2.19 5.75 12.45
CA CYS A 134 -2.82 4.84 11.48
C CYS A 134 -3.24 3.51 12.13
N LEU A 135 -2.39 2.91 12.97
CA LEU A 135 -2.68 1.63 13.62
C LEU A 135 -3.80 1.75 14.67
N GLN A 136 -3.84 2.85 15.41
CA GLN A 136 -4.93 3.14 16.36
C GLN A 136 -6.24 3.40 15.63
N GLN A 137 -6.20 4.03 14.46
CA GLN A 137 -7.38 4.19 13.63
C GLN A 137 -7.91 2.83 13.19
N ILE A 138 -7.05 1.89 12.76
CA ILE A 138 -7.46 0.52 12.42
C ILE A 138 -8.13 -0.19 13.59
N ASP A 139 -7.61 -0.06 14.82
CA ASP A 139 -8.20 -0.65 16.04
C ASP A 139 -9.63 -0.15 16.32
N GLY A 140 -9.96 1.06 15.84
CA GLY A 140 -11.30 1.63 15.94
C GLY A 140 -12.26 1.25 14.80
N LEU A 141 -11.80 0.54 13.76
CA LEU A 141 -12.62 0.16 12.61
C LEU A 141 -13.17 -1.26 12.77
N ALA A 142 -14.36 -1.50 12.23
CA ALA A 142 -14.93 -2.85 12.14
C ALA A 142 -14.51 -3.51 10.82
N PRO A 143 -13.85 -4.69 10.84
CA PRO A 143 -13.54 -5.43 9.63
C PRO A 143 -14.80 -5.80 8.83
N ASN A 144 -14.75 -5.65 7.50
CA ASN A 144 -15.88 -5.99 6.64
C ASN A 144 -15.82 -7.43 6.10
N ASP A 145 -14.61 -7.98 5.97
CA ASP A 145 -14.36 -9.31 5.46
C ASP A 145 -13.14 -9.97 6.14
N GLY A 146 -12.81 -11.21 5.73
CA GLY A 146 -11.70 -11.96 6.31
C GLY A 146 -10.31 -11.39 5.99
N ALA A 147 -10.16 -10.59 4.92
CA ALA A 147 -8.91 -9.92 4.62
C ALA A 147 -8.72 -8.73 5.57
N ASP A 148 -9.78 -7.94 5.80
CA ASP A 148 -9.78 -6.88 6.80
C ASP A 148 -9.49 -7.42 8.21
N GLU A 149 -10.06 -8.57 8.60
CA GLU A 149 -9.78 -9.21 9.89
C GLU A 149 -8.29 -9.57 10.04
N TRP A 150 -7.69 -10.09 8.96
CA TRP A 150 -6.27 -10.45 8.95
C TRP A 150 -5.38 -9.19 9.06
N HIS A 151 -5.68 -8.15 8.27
CA HIS A 151 -4.94 -6.88 8.32
C HIS A 151 -5.09 -6.18 9.67
N ALA A 152 -6.28 -6.15 10.26
CA ALA A 152 -6.52 -5.56 11.56
C ALA A 152 -5.73 -6.28 12.66
N ARG A 153 -5.62 -7.61 12.57
CA ARG A 153 -4.79 -8.39 13.49
C ARG A 153 -3.30 -8.09 13.34
N GLU A 154 -2.79 -8.00 12.11
CA GLU A 154 -1.41 -7.57 11.87
C GLU A 154 -1.14 -6.16 12.42
N ALA A 155 -2.10 -5.24 12.24
CA ALA A 155 -2.01 -3.88 12.76
C ALA A 155 -1.92 -3.87 14.30
N ALA A 156 -2.74 -4.68 14.97
CA ALA A 156 -2.70 -4.84 16.42
C ALA A 156 -1.35 -5.40 16.90
N ASP A 157 -0.80 -6.42 16.22
CA ASP A 157 0.51 -6.98 16.54
C ASP A 157 1.64 -5.94 16.36
N MET A 158 1.55 -5.12 15.31
CA MET A 158 2.50 -4.03 15.05
C MET A 158 2.40 -2.95 16.14
N LEU A 159 1.19 -2.52 16.50
CA LEU A 159 0.94 -1.52 17.54
C LEU A 159 1.46 -1.99 18.90
N ALA A 160 1.26 -3.27 19.24
CA ALA A 160 1.75 -3.87 20.47
C ALA A 160 3.29 -3.84 20.53
N LYS A 161 3.98 -4.16 19.42
CA LYS A 161 5.45 -4.05 19.32
C LYS A 161 5.95 -2.61 19.44
N MET A 162 5.12 -1.63 19.11
CA MET A 162 5.50 -0.22 19.25
C MET A 162 5.61 0.25 20.70
N GLY A 163 5.03 -0.48 21.65
CA GLY A 163 4.95 -0.08 23.06
C GLY A 163 3.97 1.08 23.27
N PRO A 164 3.81 1.58 24.51
CA PRO A 164 2.94 2.72 24.78
C PRO A 164 3.41 4.00 24.07
N PRO A 165 2.50 4.95 23.78
CA PRO A 165 2.90 6.25 23.25
C PRO A 165 3.90 6.93 24.19
N PRO A 166 4.84 7.73 23.66
CA PRO A 166 5.73 8.51 24.51
C PRO A 166 4.91 9.38 25.46
N ALA A 167 5.36 9.50 26.71
CA ALA A 167 4.70 10.35 27.69
C ALA A 167 4.56 11.76 27.12
N ALA A 168 3.34 12.29 27.13
CA ALA A 168 3.08 13.65 26.65
C ALA A 168 4.04 14.60 27.38
N PRO A 169 4.69 15.55 26.67
CA PRO A 169 5.54 16.53 27.31
C PRO A 169 4.72 17.26 28.39
N PRO A 170 5.29 17.53 29.57
CA PRO A 170 4.58 18.20 30.64
C PRO A 170 4.00 19.51 30.11
N GLN A 171 2.68 19.66 30.22
CA GLN A 171 2.02 20.90 29.81
C GLN A 171 2.62 22.04 30.64
N PRO A 172 3.02 23.16 30.02
CA PRO A 172 3.55 24.30 30.77
C PRO A 172 2.50 24.75 31.80
N ASP A 173 2.90 24.77 33.06
CA ASP A 173 2.06 25.15 34.20
C ASP A 173 1.35 26.48 33.90
N GLN A 174 0.03 26.43 33.69
CA GLN A 174 -0.80 27.63 33.54
C GLN A 174 -1.02 28.38 34.87
N GLN A 175 -0.15 28.20 35.86
CA GLN A 175 -0.32 28.73 37.23
C GLN A 175 0.46 30.01 37.56
N GLN A 176 0.91 30.81 36.58
CA GLN A 176 1.59 32.08 36.88
C GLN A 176 1.01 33.35 36.23
N GLN A 177 -0.27 33.35 35.81
CA GLN A 177 -0.93 34.58 35.35
C GLN A 177 -2.08 35.08 36.26
N GLN A 178 -2.10 34.68 37.52
CA GLN A 178 -2.94 35.33 38.54
C GLN A 178 -2.08 35.82 39.71
N GLN A 179 -1.28 36.86 39.46
CA GLN A 179 -0.82 37.80 40.49
C GLN A 179 -0.85 39.23 39.94
#